data_AF-A0A920HGX6-F1
#
_entry.id   AF-A0A920HGX6-F1
#
_cell.length_a   1.000
_cell.length_b   1.000
_cell.length_c   1.000
_cell.angle_alpha   90.00
_cell.angle_beta   90.00
_cell.angle_gamma   90.00
#
_symmetry.space_group_name_H-M   'P 1'
#
loop_
_entity.id
_entity.type
_entity.pdbx_description
1 polymer ?
#
loop_
_entity_poly.entity_id
_entity_poly.type
_entity_poly.pdbx_seq_one_letter_code
_entity_poly.pdbx_strand_id
1 'polypeptide(L)'
;MGVKLFELSVGILPYPLTFLITDLISEIYGQKKADQVVITGIFASVFSILLIFISSQVPAIEGSPIDDTTFNNVFLNAPLAVLASMLTYLFAQFIDIRVYHFWKRLTKGNIFG
;
A
#
# COMPACT_ATOMS: atom_id res chain seq x y z
N MET A 1 -35.50 -15.52 -21.23
CA MET A 1 -34.26 -14.80 -21.62
C MET A 1 -33.37 -14.72 -20.40
N GLY A 2 -32.48 -15.71 -20.22
CA GLY A 2 -31.54 -15.75 -19.10
C GLY A 2 -30.26 -15.04 -19.48
N VAL A 3 -29.97 -13.91 -18.87
CA VAL A 3 -28.65 -13.29 -18.93
C VAL A 3 -27.68 -14.21 -18.22
N LYS A 4 -26.66 -14.71 -18.92
CA LYS A 4 -25.51 -15.34 -18.27
C LYS A 4 -24.83 -14.26 -17.45
N LEU A 5 -24.97 -14.33 -16.13
CA LEU A 5 -24.14 -13.54 -15.22
C LEU A 5 -22.70 -13.92 -15.55
N PHE A 6 -21.91 -12.93 -15.97
CA PHE A 6 -20.48 -13.11 -16.14
C PHE A 6 -19.90 -13.44 -14.76
N GLU A 7 -19.60 -14.72 -14.51
CA GLU A 7 -18.78 -15.16 -13.38
C GLU A 7 -17.31 -14.81 -13.68
N LEU A 8 -17.05 -13.52 -13.79
CA LEU A 8 -15.69 -13.01 -13.88
C LEU A 8 -15.21 -12.72 -12.46
N SER A 9 -14.02 -13.20 -12.14
CA SER A 9 -13.35 -12.79 -10.91
C SER A 9 -13.25 -11.27 -10.91
N VAL A 10 -13.76 -10.64 -9.85
CA VAL A 10 -13.65 -9.19 -9.61
C VAL A 10 -12.17 -8.74 -9.72
N GLY A 11 -11.23 -9.66 -9.49
CA GLY A 11 -9.79 -9.48 -9.63
C GLY A 11 -9.27 -9.12 -11.03
N ILE A 12 -10.10 -9.16 -12.09
CA ILE A 12 -9.67 -8.68 -13.43
C ILE A 12 -9.74 -7.16 -13.58
N LEU A 13 -10.65 -6.49 -12.86
CA LEU A 13 -10.80 -5.03 -12.90
C LEU A 13 -9.61 -4.27 -12.28
N PRO A 14 -8.92 -4.80 -11.26
CA PRO A 14 -7.66 -4.24 -10.78
C PRO A 14 -6.56 -4.09 -11.83
N TYR A 15 -6.50 -4.93 -12.87
CA TYR A 15 -5.40 -4.88 -13.84
C TYR A 15 -5.38 -3.56 -14.65
N PRO A 16 -6.48 -3.16 -15.33
CA PRO A 16 -6.54 -1.88 -16.02
C PRO A 16 -6.41 -0.67 -15.08
N LEU A 17 -6.98 -0.78 -13.87
CA LEU A 17 -6.91 0.27 -12.86
C LEU A 17 -5.47 0.50 -12.38
N THR A 18 -4.74 -0.59 -12.10
CA THR A 18 -3.33 -0.53 -11.67
C THR A 18 -2.45 0.04 -12.78
N PHE A 19 -2.70 -0.33 -14.04
CA PHE A 19 -1.99 0.23 -15.19
C PHE A 19 -2.17 1.76 -15.27
N LEU A 20 -3.41 2.25 -15.21
CA LEU A 20 -3.71 3.68 -15.30
C LEU A 20 -3.14 4.48 -14.12
N ILE A 21 -3.22 3.94 -12.90
CA ILE A 21 -2.63 4.56 -11.72
C ILE A 21 -1.11 4.65 -11.86
N THR A 22 -0.46 3.59 -12.34
CA THR A 22 0.99 3.56 -12.53
C THR A 22 1.45 4.57 -13.58
N ASP A 23 0.70 4.69 -14.68
CA ASP A 23 0.96 5.66 -15.76
C ASP A 23 0.86 7.10 -15.23
N LEU A 24 -0.22 7.41 -14.50
CA LEU A 24 -0.49 8.72 -13.93
C LEU A 24 0.49 9.12 -12.81
N ILE A 25 0.94 8.16 -12.01
CA ILE A 25 1.99 8.39 -11.00
C ILE A 25 3.32 8.73 -11.68
N SER A 26 3.65 8.02 -12.77
CA SER A 26 4.88 8.25 -13.53
C SER A 26 4.92 9.64 -14.17
N GLU A 27 3.76 10.16 -14.58
CA GLU A 27 3.61 11.45 -15.24
C GLU A 27 3.59 12.65 -14.27
N ILE A 28 2.90 12.52 -13.12
CA ILE A 28 2.57 13.69 -12.29
C ILE A 28 3.63 14.03 -11.24
N TYR A 29 4.26 13.03 -10.62
CA TYR A 29 4.83 13.27 -9.31
C TYR A 29 6.31 13.67 -9.32
N GLY A 30 7.11 13.17 -10.26
CA GLY A 30 8.55 13.32 -10.20
C GLY A 30 9.14 12.76 -8.88
N GLN A 31 10.46 12.53 -8.86
CA GLN A 31 11.10 11.72 -7.81
C GLN A 31 10.88 12.23 -6.37
N LYS A 32 10.80 13.56 -6.15
CA LYS A 32 10.73 14.15 -4.80
C LYS A 32 9.37 14.06 -4.12
N LYS A 33 8.26 14.12 -4.87
CA LYS A 33 6.93 13.99 -4.25
C LYS A 33 6.60 12.52 -3.96
N ALA A 34 7.14 11.59 -4.75
CA ALA A 34 7.01 10.16 -4.48
C ALA A 34 7.52 9.81 -3.08
N ASP A 35 8.72 10.26 -2.71
CA ASP A 35 9.31 10.00 -1.38
C ASP A 35 8.43 10.54 -0.24
N GLN A 36 7.86 11.74 -0.39
CA GLN A 36 6.95 12.32 0.60
C GLN A 36 5.65 11.52 0.75
N VAL A 37 5.10 11.01 -0.36
CA VAL A 37 3.90 10.17 -0.35
C VAL A 37 4.18 8.85 0.37
N VAL A 38 5.33 8.21 0.12
CA VAL A 38 5.70 6.95 0.81
C VAL A 38 5.84 7.17 2.31
N ILE A 39 6.55 8.23 2.74
CA ILE A 39 6.73 8.55 4.16
C ILE A 39 5.37 8.83 4.83
N THR A 40 4.49 9.58 4.16
CA THR A 40 3.15 9.87 4.68
C THR A 40 2.31 8.60 4.79
N GLY A 41 2.42 7.67 3.82
CA GLY A 41 1.73 6.38 3.85
C GLY A 41 2.16 5.48 5.01
N ILE A 42 3.47 5.43 5.32
CA ILE A 42 3.96 4.71 6.49
C ILE A 42 3.43 5.33 7.77
N PHE A 43 3.48 6.66 7.89
CA PHE A 43 2.95 7.34 9.07
C PHE A 43 1.45 7.05 9.27
N ALA A 44 0.66 7.15 8.21
CA ALA A 44 -0.76 6.83 8.24
C ALA A 44 -1.02 5.36 8.65
N SER A 45 -0.17 4.45 8.20
CA SER A 45 -0.30 3.02 8.51
C SER A 45 0.07 2.69 9.94
N VAL A 46 1.14 3.27 10.46
CA VAL A 46 1.49 3.18 11.89
C VAL A 46 0.36 3.76 12.74
N PHE A 47 -0.19 4.91 12.35
CA PHE A 47 -1.31 5.54 13.03
C PHE A 47 -2.57 4.65 13.02
N SER A 48 -2.89 4.03 11.88
CA SER A 48 -4.01 3.09 11.77
C SER A 48 -3.83 1.87 12.69
N ILE A 49 -2.62 1.31 12.75
CA ILE A 49 -2.31 0.18 13.65
C ILE A 49 -2.49 0.56 15.10
N LEU A 50 -2.06 1.77 15.49
CA LEU A 50 -2.26 2.26 16.84
C LEU A 50 -3.75 2.36 17.19
N LEU A 51 -4.58 2.87 16.27
CA LEU A 51 -6.02 2.93 16.50
C LEU A 51 -6.63 1.54 16.66
N ILE A 52 -6.28 0.60 15.78
CA ILE A 52 -6.74 -0.79 15.87
C ILE A 52 -6.31 -1.44 17.18
N PHE A 53 -5.08 -1.20 17.61
CA PHE A 53 -4.56 -1.72 18.87
C PHE A 53 -5.33 -1.19 20.07
N ILE A 54 -5.62 0.13 20.10
CA ILE A 54 -6.45 0.73 21.15
C ILE A 54 -7.87 0.17 21.12
N SER A 55 -8.48 0.03 19.93
CA SER A 55 -9.82 -0.55 19.78
C SER A 55 -9.90 -1.99 20.27
N SER A 56 -8.84 -2.79 20.07
CA SER A 56 -8.74 -4.18 20.55
C SER A 56 -8.75 -4.30 22.08
N GLN A 57 -8.37 -3.26 22.82
CA GLN A 57 -8.40 -3.25 24.29
C GLN A 57 -9.79 -2.94 24.85
N VAL A 58 -10.73 -2.47 24.03
CA VAL A 58 -12.09 -2.13 24.45
C VAL A 58 -13.00 -3.32 24.18
N PRO A 59 -13.67 -3.88 25.20
CA PRO A 59 -14.57 -5.02 25.00
C PRO A 59 -15.79 -4.64 24.18
N ALA A 60 -16.25 -5.56 23.34
CA ALA A 60 -17.47 -5.42 22.57
C ALA A 60 -18.68 -5.24 23.49
N ILE A 61 -19.59 -4.34 23.09
CA ILE A 61 -20.85 -4.11 23.81
C ILE A 61 -21.78 -5.33 23.69
N GLU A 62 -22.60 -5.55 24.71
CA GLU A 62 -23.66 -6.56 24.67
C GLU A 62 -24.63 -6.26 23.53
N GLY A 63 -24.75 -7.19 22.57
CA GLY A 63 -25.56 -7.03 21.35
C GLY A 63 -24.79 -6.64 20.09
N SER A 64 -23.46 -6.52 20.15
CA SER A 64 -22.63 -6.34 18.96
C SER A 64 -22.70 -7.58 18.03
N PRO A 65 -22.86 -7.41 16.71
CA PRO A 65 -22.75 -8.50 15.74
C PRO A 65 -21.33 -9.09 15.62
N ILE A 66 -20.33 -8.38 16.15
CA ILE A 66 -18.91 -8.72 16.05
C ILE A 66 -18.37 -8.84 17.47
N ASP A 67 -17.81 -10.00 17.79
CA ASP A 67 -17.16 -10.27 19.07
C ASP A 67 -15.67 -9.90 19.06
N ASP A 68 -15.09 -9.82 20.26
CA ASP A 68 -13.68 -9.45 20.46
C ASP A 68 -12.74 -10.41 19.71
N THR A 69 -13.07 -11.70 19.68
CA THR A 69 -12.28 -12.73 19.01
C THR A 69 -12.25 -12.56 17.49
N THR A 70 -13.39 -12.26 16.87
CA THR A 70 -13.48 -12.03 15.42
C THR A 70 -12.79 -10.72 15.05
N PHE A 71 -13.00 -9.66 15.85
CA PHE A 71 -12.32 -8.39 15.66
C PHE A 71 -10.80 -8.57 15.71
N ASN A 72 -10.28 -9.23 16.74
CA ASN A 72 -8.84 -9.46 16.91
C ASN A 72 -8.24 -10.31 15.78
N ASN A 73 -8.94 -11.36 15.34
CA ASN A 73 -8.43 -12.22 14.27
C ASN A 73 -8.32 -11.50 12.91
N VAL A 74 -9.26 -10.61 12.60
CA VAL A 74 -9.26 -9.86 11.33
C VAL A 74 -8.31 -8.66 11.42
N PHE A 75 -8.40 -7.89 12.49
CA PHE A 75 -7.75 -6.59 12.58
C PHE A 75 -6.37 -6.62 13.24
N LEU A 76 -5.95 -7.64 13.99
CA LEU A 76 -4.56 -7.68 14.49
C LEU A 76 -3.60 -8.36 13.52
N ASN A 77 -4.09 -9.28 12.67
CA ASN A 77 -3.24 -10.03 11.74
C ASN A 77 -2.94 -9.26 10.44
N ALA A 78 -3.95 -8.57 9.88
CA ALA A 78 -3.81 -7.87 8.61
C ALA A 78 -2.84 -6.65 8.66
N PRO A 79 -2.88 -5.79 9.68
CA PRO A 79 -2.13 -4.54 9.63
C PRO A 79 -0.62 -4.73 9.78
N LEU A 80 -0.17 -5.74 10.53
CA LEU A 80 1.26 -6.04 10.64
C LEU A 80 1.85 -6.45 9.28
N ALA A 81 1.09 -7.25 8.50
CA ALA A 81 1.48 -7.63 7.15
C ALA A 81 1.51 -6.42 6.20
N VAL A 82 0.54 -5.51 6.32
CA VAL A 82 0.49 -4.26 5.55
C VAL A 82 1.67 -3.33 5.91
N LEU A 83 2.01 -3.19 7.19
CA LEU A 83 3.15 -2.38 7.60
C LEU A 83 4.47 -3.00 7.09
N ALA A 84 4.62 -4.32 7.20
CA ALA A 84 5.80 -5.03 6.69
C ALA A 84 5.98 -4.85 5.18
N SER A 85 4.90 -4.93 4.39
CA SER A 85 4.96 -4.72 2.95
C SER A 85 5.32 -3.28 2.60
N MET A 86 4.80 -2.30 3.34
CA MET A 86 5.13 -0.89 3.15
C MET A 86 6.56 -0.55 3.54
N LEU A 87 7.08 -1.11 4.64
CA LEU A 87 8.49 -0.97 5.00
C LEU A 87 9.38 -1.56 3.90
N THR A 88 9.06 -2.77 3.44
CA THR A 88 9.80 -3.44 2.35
C THR A 88 9.82 -2.57 1.10
N TYR A 89 8.69 -1.99 0.72
CA TYR A 89 8.57 -1.07 -0.39
C TYR A 89 9.43 0.20 -0.20
N LEU A 90 9.42 0.81 1.00
CA LEU A 90 10.27 1.96 1.29
C LEU A 90 11.77 1.62 1.18
N PHE A 91 12.19 0.46 1.69
CA PHE A 91 13.57 0.00 1.54
C PHE A 91 13.94 -0.20 0.07
N ALA A 92 13.07 -0.85 -0.72
CA ALA A 92 13.28 -1.02 -2.15
C ALA A 92 13.41 0.34 -2.86
N GLN A 93 12.51 1.27 -2.58
CA GLN A 93 12.52 2.60 -3.19
C GLN A 93 13.78 3.41 -2.83
N PHE A 94 14.24 3.35 -1.57
CA PHE A 94 15.50 3.99 -1.17
C PHE A 94 16.72 3.41 -1.90
N ILE A 95 16.74 2.08 -2.09
CA ILE A 95 17.80 1.40 -2.83
C ILE A 95 17.74 1.80 -4.31
N ASP A 96 16.56 1.77 -4.93
CA ASP A 96 16.36 2.11 -6.33
C ASP A 96 16.78 3.55 -6.64
N ILE A 97 16.41 4.51 -5.79
CA ILE A 97 16.81 5.92 -5.92
C ILE A 97 18.32 6.09 -5.82
N ARG A 98 18.97 5.38 -4.88
CA ARG A 98 20.42 5.45 -4.67
C ARG A 98 21.18 4.80 -5.83
N VAL A 99 20.71 3.66 -6.33
CA VAL A 99 21.26 2.97 -7.49
C VAL A 99 21.11 3.86 -8.73
N TYR A 100 19.93 4.43 -8.98
CA TYR A 100 19.71 5.36 -10.09
C TYR A 100 20.69 6.54 -10.07
N HIS A 101 20.86 7.20 -8.92
CA HIS A 101 21.81 8.32 -8.78
C HIS A 101 23.27 7.88 -8.93
N PHE A 102 23.63 6.69 -8.43
CA PHE A 102 24.97 6.13 -8.58
C PHE A 102 25.32 5.92 -10.05
N TRP A 103 24.44 5.27 -10.82
CA TRP A 103 24.61 5.06 -12.25
C TRP A 103 24.59 6.36 -13.05
N LYS A 104 23.71 7.31 -12.70
CA LYS A 104 23.67 8.65 -13.32
C LYS A 104 24.97 9.42 -13.14
N ARG A 105 25.60 9.33 -11.95
CA ARG A 105 26.90 9.97 -11.67
C ARG A 105 28.05 9.31 -12.45
N LEU A 106 28.02 7.99 -12.58
CA LEU A 106 29.01 7.22 -13.35
C LEU A 106 28.93 7.51 -14.85
N THR A 107 27.73 7.63 -15.39
CA THR A 107 27.48 7.80 -16.84
C THR A 107 27.46 9.25 -17.30
N LYS A 108 27.62 10.23 -16.39
CA LYS A 108 27.55 11.69 -16.67
C LYS A 108 26.31 12.10 -17.50
N GLY A 109 25.21 11.33 -17.43
CA GLY A 109 23.98 11.59 -18.17
C GLY A 109 23.92 11.08 -19.61
N ASN A 110 24.92 10.35 -20.12
CA ASN A 110 24.99 9.98 -21.54
C ASN A 110 24.13 8.77 -21.99
N ILE A 111 23.42 8.09 -21.08
CA ILE A 111 22.71 6.82 -21.42
C ILE A 111 21.18 6.93 -21.27
N PHE A 112 20.66 7.97 -20.60
CA PHE A 112 19.23 8.07 -20.24
C PHE A 112 18.66 9.47 -20.45
N GLY A 113 19.13 10.17 -21.48
CA GLY A 113 18.53 11.42 -21.97
C GLY A 113 17.36 11.15 -22.90
#